data_AF-A0A353YXQ3-F1
#
_entry.id   AF-A0A353YXQ3-F1
#
_cell.length_a   1.000
_cell.length_b   1.000
_cell.length_c   1.000
_cell.angle_alpha   90.00
_cell.angle_beta   90.00
_cell.angle_gamma   90.00
#
_symmetry.space_group_name_H-M   'P 1'
#
loop_
_entity.id
_entity.type
_entity.pdbx_description
1 polymer ?
#
loop_
_entity_poly.entity_id
_entity_poly.type
_entity_poly.pdbx_seq_one_letter_code
_entity_poly.pdbx_strand_id
1 'polypeptide(L)'
;MSCTFQASTNISYNYVLKKVEHFTFPPIKKKASVINLHEPFTGVWALDGERMVGLALSHKIGGNQAELFSFYVLPEYRNKGIGKRLLYNMQVLLKDKNIKKLNTLFRDDWQSIKWISRLLEANKWHPPELLRVISEISIKKYYDVSWPRISMPNHYSIMSLGQLSEVQSNQLKEFTNKQDIPNEFKPLNNTESICKPASMVFCYKERVVGWNIVSKIGAEKLEYNNLYIL
;
A
#
# COMPACT_ATOMS: atom_id res chain seq x y z
N MET A 1 -4.77 -5.91 35.27
CA MET A 1 -3.54 -5.85 34.42
C MET A 1 -3.23 -4.37 34.20
N SER A 2 -2.08 -3.88 34.69
CA SER A 2 -1.70 -2.47 34.56
C SER A 2 -0.61 -2.35 33.49
N CYS A 3 -1.01 -2.12 32.24
CA CYS A 3 -0.04 -1.85 31.18
C CYS A 3 0.41 -0.39 31.24
N THR A 4 1.72 -0.16 31.09
CA THR A 4 2.31 1.16 30.89
C THR A 4 2.45 1.46 29.40
N PHE A 5 2.56 2.74 29.05
CA PHE A 5 2.67 3.19 27.66
C PHE A 5 3.91 4.06 27.52
N GLN A 6 4.72 3.76 26.50
CA GLN A 6 5.88 4.56 26.13
C GLN A 6 5.71 5.06 24.71
N ALA A 7 6.37 6.16 24.35
CA ALA A 7 6.27 6.72 23.01
C ALA A 7 7.56 7.39 22.56
N SER A 8 7.73 7.47 21.23
CA SER A 8 8.87 8.11 20.59
C SER A 8 8.45 8.67 19.24
N THR A 9 9.10 9.76 18.87
CA THR A 9 8.79 10.55 17.69
C THR A 9 9.85 10.43 16.60
N ASN A 10 10.92 9.70 16.88
CA ASN A 10 12.12 9.60 16.06
C ASN A 10 12.56 8.13 15.91
N ILE A 11 11.69 7.30 15.33
CA ILE A 11 11.94 5.88 15.12
C ILE A 11 12.35 5.65 13.67
N SER A 12 13.47 4.95 13.46
CA SER A 12 13.88 4.55 12.12
C SER A 12 13.25 3.22 11.69
N TYR A 13 13.08 3.04 10.39
CA TYR A 13 12.71 1.80 9.74
C TYR A 13 13.66 0.66 10.14
N ASN A 14 14.96 0.93 10.17
CA ASN A 14 15.96 -0.05 10.63
C ASN A 14 15.75 -0.50 12.08
N TYR A 15 15.34 0.42 12.97
CA TYR A 15 14.97 0.05 14.33
C TYR A 15 13.74 -0.85 14.33
N VAL A 16 12.70 -0.50 13.57
CA VAL A 16 11.47 -1.30 13.48
C VAL A 16 11.79 -2.73 13.04
N LEU A 17 12.52 -2.87 11.93
CA LEU A 17 12.90 -4.17 11.38
C LEU A 17 13.68 -5.05 12.36
N LYS A 18 14.60 -4.46 13.12
CA LYS A 18 15.50 -5.20 14.02
C LYS A 18 14.90 -5.49 15.39
N LYS A 19 14.01 -4.63 15.90
CA LYS A 19 13.60 -4.67 17.31
C LYS A 19 12.14 -5.02 17.52
N VAL A 20 11.24 -4.53 16.66
CA VAL A 20 9.80 -4.60 16.94
C VAL A 20 8.97 -5.14 15.78
N GLU A 21 9.60 -5.73 14.76
CA GLU A 21 8.93 -6.20 13.54
C GLU A 21 7.81 -7.21 13.81
N HIS A 22 8.00 -8.09 14.79
CA HIS A 22 7.02 -9.08 15.23
C HIS A 22 5.79 -8.48 15.93
N PHE A 23 5.82 -7.17 16.23
CA PHE A 23 4.68 -6.39 16.71
C PHE A 23 4.13 -5.46 15.61
N THR A 24 4.45 -5.68 14.33
CA THR A 24 3.85 -4.91 13.23
C THR A 24 2.73 -5.69 12.57
N PHE A 25 1.63 -4.99 12.28
CA PHE A 25 0.56 -5.54 11.48
C PHE A 25 -0.09 -4.43 10.63
N PRO A 26 -0.13 -4.59 9.30
CA PRO A 26 0.53 -5.65 8.52
C PRO A 26 2.07 -5.67 8.69
N PRO A 27 2.75 -6.78 8.34
CA PRO A 27 4.21 -6.87 8.45
C PRO A 27 4.91 -5.73 7.68
N ILE A 28 5.75 -4.94 8.35
CA ILE A 28 6.30 -3.72 7.75
C ILE A 28 7.17 -4.02 6.53
N LYS A 29 7.90 -5.15 6.53
CA LYS A 29 8.76 -5.55 5.40
C LYS A 29 7.99 -5.63 4.09
N LYS A 30 6.78 -6.19 4.16
CA LYS A 30 5.88 -6.31 3.00
C LYS A 30 5.25 -4.97 2.64
N LYS A 31 4.97 -4.10 3.61
CA LYS A 31 4.38 -2.80 3.36
C LYS A 31 5.40 -1.84 2.70
N ALA A 32 6.64 -1.84 3.18
CA ALA A 32 7.70 -0.98 2.67
C ALA A 32 8.16 -1.32 1.25
N SER A 33 7.90 -2.54 0.74
CA SER A 33 8.20 -2.89 -0.65
C SER A 33 7.17 -2.35 -1.65
N VAL A 34 6.03 -1.83 -1.17
CA VAL A 34 4.90 -1.40 -2.01
C VAL A 34 4.54 0.07 -1.76
N ILE A 35 4.84 0.59 -0.57
CA ILE A 35 4.49 1.95 -0.16
C ILE A 35 5.75 2.65 0.36
N ASN A 36 5.91 3.92 -0.03
CA ASN A 36 6.96 4.79 0.50
C ASN A 36 6.64 5.16 1.95
N LEU A 37 7.35 4.54 2.88
CA LEU A 37 7.29 4.91 4.29
C LEU A 37 8.26 6.06 4.58
N HIS A 38 7.71 7.23 4.91
CA HIS A 38 8.50 8.40 5.32
C HIS A 38 9.04 8.29 6.75
N GLU A 39 10.36 8.20 6.90
CA GLU A 39 11.03 8.36 8.19
C GLU A 39 11.14 9.85 8.60
N PRO A 40 11.28 10.16 9.90
CA PRO A 40 11.18 9.23 11.02
C PRO A 40 9.72 8.88 11.38
N PHE A 41 9.52 7.70 11.95
CA PHE A 41 8.22 7.25 12.43
C PHE A 41 7.93 7.75 13.84
N THR A 42 6.64 7.87 14.14
CA THR A 42 6.11 8.12 15.49
C THR A 42 5.49 6.82 15.99
N GLY A 43 5.82 6.41 17.20
CA GLY A 43 5.42 5.12 17.76
C GLY A 43 4.97 5.21 19.20
N VAL A 44 4.02 4.34 19.54
CA VAL A 44 3.54 4.12 20.90
C VAL A 44 3.58 2.63 21.20
N TRP A 45 4.17 2.27 22.32
CA TRP A 45 4.27 0.89 22.82
C TRP A 45 3.39 0.71 24.05
N ALA A 46 2.78 -0.46 24.16
CA ALA A 46 2.17 -0.93 25.39
C ALA A 46 3.07 -1.98 26.03
N LEU A 47 3.35 -1.83 27.32
CA LEU A 47 4.21 -2.73 28.09
C LEU A 47 3.44 -3.33 29.27
N ASP A 48 3.64 -4.61 29.55
CA ASP A 48 3.23 -5.29 30.78
C ASP A 48 4.51 -5.67 31.54
N GLY A 49 4.90 -4.84 32.51
CA GLY A 49 6.27 -4.83 33.04
C GLY A 49 7.26 -4.40 31.95
N GLU A 50 8.25 -5.24 31.66
CA GLU A 50 9.22 -5.03 30.58
C GLU A 50 8.78 -5.65 29.24
N ARG A 51 7.72 -6.48 29.25
CA ARG A 51 7.27 -7.18 28.06
C ARG A 51 6.43 -6.26 27.21
N MET A 52 6.82 -6.06 25.95
CA MET A 52 5.98 -5.41 24.96
C MET A 52 4.76 -6.27 24.63
N VAL A 53 3.58 -5.67 24.63
CA VAL A 53 2.30 -6.35 24.37
C VAL A 53 1.49 -5.71 23.24
N GLY A 54 1.90 -4.55 22.76
CA GLY A 54 1.28 -3.89 21.62
C GLY A 54 2.09 -2.70 21.10
N LEU A 55 1.80 -2.33 19.86
CA LEU A 55 2.51 -1.30 19.12
C LEU A 55 1.56 -0.58 18.16
N ALA A 56 1.67 0.74 18.08
CA ALA A 56 1.11 1.56 17.02
C ALA A 56 2.24 2.37 16.38
N LEU A 57 2.32 2.40 15.05
CA LEU A 57 3.29 3.18 14.28
C LEU A 57 2.59 4.08 13.26
N SER A 58 3.06 5.31 13.16
CA SER A 58 2.61 6.28 12.16
C SER A 58 3.77 7.02 11.52
N HIS A 59 3.52 7.62 10.37
CA HIS A 59 4.44 8.52 9.69
C HIS A 59 3.72 9.71 9.09
N LYS A 60 4.46 10.79 8.85
CA LYS A 60 3.93 12.00 8.23
C LYS A 60 3.84 11.80 6.72
N ILE A 61 2.69 12.12 6.13
CA ILE A 61 2.43 11.97 4.68
C ILE A 61 2.34 13.31 3.94
N GLY A 62 2.46 14.43 4.66
CA GLY A 62 2.46 15.79 4.09
C GLY A 62 1.66 16.79 4.91
N GLY A 63 2.03 18.08 4.86
CA GLY A 63 1.33 19.15 5.57
C GLY A 63 1.11 18.85 7.06
N ASN A 64 -0.16 18.81 7.48
CA ASN A 64 -0.59 18.48 8.84
C ASN A 64 -1.27 17.09 8.91
N GLN A 65 -0.81 16.14 8.09
CA GLN A 65 -1.39 14.81 7.97
C GLN A 65 -0.38 13.70 8.30
N ALA A 66 -0.88 12.63 8.91
CA ALA A 66 -0.13 11.41 9.17
C ALA A 66 -0.95 10.18 8.78
N GLU A 67 -0.28 9.06 8.51
CA GLU A 67 -0.90 7.74 8.35
C GLU A 67 -0.49 6.83 9.51
N LEU A 68 -1.46 6.22 10.18
CA LEU A 68 -1.28 5.06 11.04
C LEU A 68 -1.13 3.82 10.14
N PHE A 69 0.11 3.38 9.94
CA PHE A 69 0.42 2.35 8.96
C PHE A 69 0.60 0.95 9.57
N SER A 70 0.79 0.84 10.88
CA SER A 70 0.87 -0.44 11.61
C SER A 70 0.22 -0.34 12.99
N PHE A 71 -0.57 -1.35 13.36
CA PHE A 71 -1.27 -1.40 14.62
C PHE A 71 -1.46 -2.84 15.09
N TYR A 72 -0.96 -3.17 16.28
CA TYR A 72 -0.94 -4.55 16.76
C TYR A 72 -1.05 -4.63 18.28
N VAL A 73 -1.77 -5.66 18.75
CA VAL A 73 -1.83 -6.08 20.15
C VAL A 73 -1.76 -7.60 20.17
N LEU A 74 -0.92 -8.14 21.06
CA LEU A 74 -0.78 -9.59 21.26
C LEU A 74 -2.15 -10.22 21.51
N PRO A 75 -2.47 -11.38 20.89
CA PRO A 75 -3.76 -12.04 21.03
C PRO A 75 -4.26 -12.17 22.48
N GLU A 76 -3.39 -12.61 23.40
CA GLU A 76 -3.69 -12.82 24.82
C GLU A 76 -3.88 -11.52 25.63
N TYR A 77 -3.57 -10.37 25.01
CA TYR A 77 -3.75 -9.02 25.57
C TYR A 77 -4.92 -8.25 24.91
N ARG A 78 -5.63 -8.85 23.96
CA ARG A 78 -6.79 -8.22 23.29
C ARG A 78 -8.00 -8.10 24.22
N ASN A 79 -8.94 -7.23 23.85
CA ASN A 79 -10.16 -6.91 24.61
C ASN A 79 -9.95 -6.34 26.02
N LYS A 80 -8.71 -5.95 26.37
CA LYS A 80 -8.34 -5.30 27.66
C LYS A 80 -8.20 -3.78 27.56
N GLY A 81 -8.73 -3.16 26.49
CA GLY A 81 -8.64 -1.71 26.26
C GLY A 81 -7.26 -1.19 25.80
N ILE A 82 -6.26 -2.06 25.64
CA ILE A 82 -4.89 -1.68 25.23
C ILE A 82 -4.88 -0.99 23.87
N GLY A 83 -5.60 -1.54 22.88
CA GLY A 83 -5.68 -0.95 21.54
C GLY A 83 -6.25 0.47 21.53
N LYS A 84 -7.31 0.72 22.34
CA LYS A 84 -7.90 2.05 22.50
C LYS A 84 -6.89 3.03 23.10
N ARG A 85 -6.14 2.60 24.12
CA ARG A 85 -5.09 3.42 24.73
C ARG A 85 -3.91 3.68 23.79
N LEU A 86 -3.51 2.71 22.97
CA LEU A 86 -2.48 2.92 21.93
C LEU A 86 -2.89 4.02 20.95
N LEU A 87 -4.12 3.97 20.41
CA LEU A 87 -4.62 4.99 19.49
C LEU A 87 -4.73 6.36 20.16
N TYR A 88 -5.25 6.43 21.39
CA TYR A 88 -5.36 7.68 22.12
C TYR A 88 -3.99 8.35 22.31
N ASN A 89 -3.00 7.60 22.80
CA ASN A 89 -1.65 8.14 22.99
C ASN A 89 -1.00 8.55 21.66
N MET A 90 -1.26 7.82 20.57
CA MET A 90 -0.79 8.19 19.24
C MET A 90 -1.41 9.53 18.80
N GLN A 91 -2.71 9.71 18.99
CA GLN A 91 -3.41 10.96 18.65
C GLN A 91 -2.90 12.15 19.46
N VAL A 92 -2.67 11.98 20.77
CA VAL A 92 -2.07 13.01 21.63
C VAL A 92 -0.69 13.42 21.09
N LEU A 93 0.19 12.43 20.85
CA LEU A 93 1.54 12.68 20.38
C LEU A 93 1.60 13.36 19.00
N LEU A 94 0.68 13.01 18.11
CA LEU A 94 0.58 13.62 16.79
C LEU A 94 -0.02 15.04 16.86
N LYS A 95 -0.95 15.29 17.78
CA LYS A 95 -1.50 16.64 18.01
C LYS A 95 -0.42 17.61 18.49
N ASP A 96 0.48 17.16 19.37
CA ASP A 96 1.63 17.95 19.83
C ASP A 96 2.60 18.29 18.69
N LYS A 97 2.57 17.52 17.60
CA LYS A 97 3.30 17.77 16.35
C LYS A 97 2.52 18.57 15.31
N ASN A 98 1.43 19.23 15.69
CA ASN A 98 0.53 19.96 14.79
C ASN A 98 -0.10 19.10 13.67
N ILE A 99 -0.18 17.78 13.86
CA ILE A 99 -0.92 16.91 12.94
C ILE A 99 -2.41 17.03 13.27
N LYS A 100 -3.18 17.42 12.26
CA LYS A 100 -4.63 17.65 12.35
C LYS A 100 -5.45 16.49 11.80
N LYS A 101 -4.86 15.66 10.94
CA LYS A 101 -5.54 14.51 10.32
C LYS A 101 -4.67 13.27 10.45
N LEU A 102 -5.26 12.20 10.97
CA LEU A 102 -4.66 10.87 11.02
C LEU A 102 -5.50 9.95 10.14
N ASN A 103 -4.88 9.37 9.12
CA ASN A 103 -5.50 8.41 8.20
C ASN A 103 -5.02 7.00 8.52
N THR A 104 -5.76 5.98 8.08
CA THR A 104 -5.29 4.60 8.10
C THR A 104 -5.88 3.85 6.91
N LEU A 105 -5.16 2.84 6.44
CA LEU A 105 -5.53 2.00 5.30
C LEU A 105 -5.59 0.56 5.77
N PHE A 106 -6.71 -0.12 5.50
CA PHE A 106 -6.90 -1.52 5.84
C PHE A 106 -7.70 -2.23 4.75
N ARG A 107 -7.59 -3.55 4.70
CA ARG A 107 -8.43 -4.39 3.84
C ARG A 107 -9.63 -4.90 4.62
N ASP A 108 -10.77 -4.93 3.95
CA ASP A 108 -12.03 -5.44 4.49
C ASP A 108 -12.06 -6.97 4.61
N ASP A 109 -11.17 -7.68 3.92
CA ASP A 109 -11.00 -9.13 3.99
C ASP A 109 -10.09 -9.63 5.12
N TRP A 110 -9.52 -8.72 5.93
CA TRP A 110 -8.73 -9.11 7.09
C TRP A 110 -9.60 -9.77 8.17
N GLN A 111 -9.11 -10.86 8.76
CA GLN A 111 -9.78 -11.51 9.90
C GLN A 111 -10.05 -10.56 11.08
N SER A 112 -9.22 -9.52 11.22
CA SER A 112 -9.33 -8.51 12.27
C SER A 112 -10.28 -7.36 11.95
N ILE A 113 -10.89 -7.31 10.76
CA ILE A 113 -11.66 -6.16 10.27
C ILE A 113 -12.77 -5.74 11.23
N LYS A 114 -13.57 -6.70 11.72
CA LYS A 114 -14.67 -6.45 12.65
C LYS A 114 -14.21 -5.72 13.91
N TRP A 115 -13.00 -6.04 14.39
CA TRP A 115 -12.42 -5.42 15.58
C TRP A 115 -11.82 -4.06 15.27
N ILE A 116 -11.16 -3.91 14.12
CA ILE A 116 -10.64 -2.63 13.64
C ILE A 116 -11.78 -1.64 13.47
N SER A 117 -12.85 -2.00 12.77
CA SER A 117 -14.02 -1.12 12.55
C SER A 117 -14.62 -0.64 13.88
N ARG A 118 -14.86 -1.55 14.83
CA ARG A 118 -15.36 -1.19 16.17
C ARG A 118 -14.41 -0.27 16.93
N LEU A 119 -13.10 -0.53 16.84
CA LEU A 119 -12.09 0.30 17.48
C LEU A 119 -12.09 1.72 16.90
N LEU A 120 -12.12 1.85 15.57
CA LEU A 120 -12.13 3.15 14.88
C LEU A 120 -13.42 3.93 15.19
N GLU A 121 -14.57 3.27 15.12
CA GLU A 121 -15.88 3.84 15.48
C GLU A 121 -15.90 4.34 16.93
N ALA A 122 -15.45 3.51 17.88
CA ALA A 122 -15.37 3.88 19.29
C ALA A 122 -14.40 5.05 19.58
N ASN A 123 -13.50 5.36 18.65
CA ASN A 123 -12.59 6.50 18.70
C ASN A 123 -13.02 7.64 17.75
N LYS A 124 -14.28 7.65 17.29
CA LYS A 124 -14.88 8.70 16.46
C LYS A 124 -14.13 8.97 15.14
N TRP A 125 -13.53 7.93 14.56
CA TRP A 125 -13.01 8.04 13.20
C TRP A 125 -14.17 8.14 12.21
N HIS A 126 -13.94 8.84 11.11
CA HIS A 126 -14.89 8.84 10.01
C HIS A 126 -15.04 7.41 9.43
N PRO A 127 -16.21 7.07 8.87
CA PRO A 127 -16.40 5.82 8.16
C PRO A 127 -15.33 5.63 7.07
N PRO A 128 -14.88 4.39 6.81
CA PRO A 128 -13.92 4.14 5.74
C PRO A 128 -14.55 4.42 4.37
N GLU A 129 -13.75 4.99 3.48
CA GLU A 129 -14.10 5.18 2.08
C GLU A 129 -13.47 4.05 1.24
N LEU A 130 -14.20 3.55 0.25
CA LEU A 130 -13.67 2.53 -0.67
C LEU A 130 -12.62 3.16 -1.57
N LEU A 131 -11.36 2.77 -1.37
CA LEU A 131 -10.24 3.28 -2.17
C LEU A 131 -9.92 2.40 -3.38
N ARG A 132 -9.96 1.08 -3.19
CA ARG A 132 -9.56 0.11 -4.21
C ARG A 132 -10.23 -1.23 -3.98
N VAL A 133 -10.64 -1.87 -5.08
CA VAL A 133 -11.03 -3.28 -5.11
C VAL A 133 -9.83 -4.09 -5.55
N ILE A 134 -9.49 -5.13 -4.78
CA ILE A 134 -8.44 -6.10 -5.12
C ILE A 134 -9.14 -7.41 -5.46
N SER A 135 -8.93 -7.88 -6.68
CA SER A 135 -9.50 -9.13 -7.16
C SER A 135 -8.39 -10.13 -7.49
N GLU A 136 -8.59 -11.38 -7.13
CA GLU A 136 -7.71 -12.49 -7.50
C GLU A 136 -8.50 -13.50 -8.33
N ILE A 137 -7.96 -13.87 -9.49
CA ILE A 137 -8.54 -14.88 -10.37
C ILE A 137 -7.41 -15.82 -10.82
N SER A 138 -7.70 -17.13 -10.86
CA SER A 138 -6.76 -18.08 -11.45
C SER A 138 -6.80 -17.99 -12.97
N ILE A 139 -5.67 -18.23 -13.62
CA ILE A 139 -5.59 -18.20 -15.08
C ILE A 139 -6.58 -19.17 -15.74
N LYS A 140 -6.82 -20.34 -15.11
CA LYS A 140 -7.83 -21.31 -15.57
C LYS A 140 -9.23 -20.68 -15.62
N LYS A 141 -9.67 -20.06 -14.53
CA LYS A 141 -10.97 -19.38 -14.48
C LYS A 141 -11.02 -18.20 -15.45
N TYR A 142 -9.91 -17.49 -15.65
CA TYR A 142 -9.83 -16.38 -16.59
C TYR A 142 -10.11 -16.83 -18.04
N TYR A 143 -9.62 -17.99 -18.46
CA TYR A 143 -9.89 -18.56 -19.79
C TYR A 143 -11.35 -18.99 -19.98
N ASP A 144 -12.03 -19.38 -18.91
CA ASP A 144 -13.43 -19.82 -18.96
C ASP A 144 -14.43 -18.65 -19.07
N VAL A 145 -13.98 -17.40 -18.88
CA VAL A 145 -14.84 -16.21 -18.97
C VAL A 145 -15.15 -15.89 -20.44
N SER A 146 -16.42 -15.60 -20.73
CA SER A 146 -16.86 -15.12 -22.05
C SER A 146 -16.52 -13.64 -22.21
N TRP A 147 -15.26 -13.35 -22.54
CA TRP A 147 -14.79 -11.99 -22.74
C TRP A 147 -15.43 -11.37 -23.99
N PRO A 148 -15.88 -10.09 -23.92
CA PRO A 148 -16.34 -9.38 -25.11
C PRO A 148 -15.17 -9.27 -26.11
N ARG A 149 -15.41 -9.72 -27.34
CA ARG A 149 -14.45 -9.56 -28.43
C ARG A 149 -14.71 -8.23 -29.12
N ILE A 150 -13.80 -7.29 -28.93
CA ILE A 150 -13.88 -5.95 -29.53
C ILE A 150 -12.84 -5.86 -30.64
N SER A 151 -13.26 -5.47 -31.85
CA SER A 151 -12.34 -5.19 -32.94
C SER A 151 -11.60 -3.88 -32.67
N MET A 152 -10.28 -3.92 -32.78
CA MET A 152 -9.45 -2.73 -32.68
C MET A 152 -9.61 -1.87 -33.95
N PRO A 153 -9.79 -0.54 -33.86
CA PRO A 153 -9.79 0.30 -35.05
C PRO A 153 -8.42 0.24 -35.75
N ASN A 154 -8.41 0.31 -37.09
CA ASN A 154 -7.23 0.06 -37.94
C ASN A 154 -5.98 0.91 -37.63
N HIS A 155 -6.12 2.00 -36.86
CA HIS A 155 -5.02 2.89 -36.50
C HIS A 155 -4.42 2.61 -35.12
N TYR A 156 -5.04 1.71 -34.36
CA TYR A 156 -4.55 1.28 -33.06
C TYR A 156 -3.84 -0.06 -33.16
N SER A 157 -2.83 -0.24 -32.32
CA SER A 157 -2.17 -1.53 -32.13
C SER A 157 -1.88 -1.78 -30.65
N ILE A 158 -1.86 -3.05 -30.28
CA ILE A 158 -1.36 -3.53 -28.99
C ILE A 158 -0.09 -4.31 -29.27
N MET A 159 0.96 -4.02 -28.52
CA MET A 159 2.24 -4.71 -28.62
C MET A 159 2.70 -5.16 -27.23
N SER A 160 3.41 -6.29 -27.17
CA SER A 160 4.11 -6.65 -25.94
C SER A 160 5.22 -5.63 -25.66
N LEU A 161 5.44 -5.33 -24.38
CA LEU A 161 6.55 -4.48 -23.93
C LEU A 161 7.92 -4.97 -24.44
N GLY A 162 8.08 -6.28 -24.67
CA GLY A 162 9.31 -6.86 -25.22
C GLY A 162 9.51 -6.67 -26.73
N GLN A 163 8.52 -6.14 -27.45
CA GLN A 163 8.49 -6.02 -28.90
C GLN A 163 8.48 -4.57 -29.39
N LEU A 164 8.68 -3.60 -28.49
CA LEU A 164 8.68 -2.18 -28.85
C LEU A 164 9.84 -1.83 -29.77
N SER A 165 9.57 -0.92 -30.72
CA SER A 165 10.62 -0.24 -31.47
C SER A 165 11.43 0.69 -30.55
N GLU A 166 12.58 1.16 -31.02
CA GLU A 166 13.39 2.13 -30.29
C GLU A 166 12.63 3.43 -30.02
N VAL A 167 11.86 3.92 -31.02
CA VAL A 167 11.02 5.12 -30.90
C VAL A 167 9.98 4.96 -29.78
N GLN A 168 9.27 3.84 -29.76
CA GLN A 168 8.24 3.56 -28.75
C GLN A 168 8.85 3.37 -27.35
N SER A 169 10.02 2.71 -27.29
CA SER A 169 10.76 2.53 -26.04
C SER A 169 11.19 3.86 -25.45
N ASN A 170 11.61 4.81 -26.28
CA ASN A 170 11.99 6.16 -25.84
C ASN A 170 10.78 6.96 -25.36
N GLN A 171 9.63 6.90 -26.05
CA GLN A 171 8.38 7.51 -25.57
C GLN A 171 7.96 6.97 -24.19
N LEU A 172 8.06 5.66 -23.96
CA LEU A 172 7.71 5.07 -22.66
C LEU A 172 8.65 5.52 -21.53
N LYS A 173 9.95 5.71 -21.82
CA LYS A 173 10.90 6.30 -20.88
C LYS A 173 10.57 7.76 -20.56
N GLU A 174 10.15 8.54 -21.55
CA GLU A 174 9.70 9.92 -21.34
C GLU A 174 8.49 9.98 -20.40
N PHE A 175 7.49 9.10 -20.58
CA PHE A 175 6.33 9.03 -19.68
C PHE A 175 6.70 8.65 -18.25
N THR A 176 7.77 7.88 -18.04
CA THR A 176 8.26 7.55 -16.70
C THR A 176 8.75 8.80 -15.96
N ASN A 177 9.24 9.81 -16.67
CA ASN A 177 9.75 11.04 -16.06
C ASN A 177 8.73 12.19 -16.03
N LYS A 178 7.57 12.02 -16.67
CA LYS A 178 6.54 13.06 -16.75
C LYS A 178 5.90 13.30 -15.38
N GLN A 179 5.74 14.57 -15.00
CA GLN A 179 5.17 14.97 -13.70
C GLN A 179 3.65 14.78 -13.62
N ASP A 180 2.95 14.90 -14.76
CA ASP A 180 1.48 14.82 -14.80
C ASP A 180 0.94 13.39 -14.68
N ILE A 181 1.83 12.38 -14.71
CA ILE A 181 1.46 10.98 -14.53
C ILE A 181 1.71 10.60 -13.07
N PRO A 182 0.68 10.18 -12.31
CA PRO A 182 0.86 9.70 -10.95
C PRO A 182 1.90 8.58 -10.89
N ASN A 183 2.72 8.56 -9.85
CA ASN A 183 3.87 7.66 -9.80
C ASN A 183 3.47 6.19 -9.94
N GLU A 184 2.35 5.78 -9.34
CA GLU A 184 1.80 4.42 -9.44
C GLU A 184 1.47 3.98 -10.87
N PHE A 185 1.24 4.92 -11.79
CA PHE A 185 0.91 4.65 -13.19
C PHE A 185 2.10 4.85 -14.14
N LYS A 186 3.28 5.21 -13.63
CA LYS A 186 4.46 5.32 -14.48
C LYS A 186 4.91 3.94 -14.97
N PRO A 187 5.21 3.76 -16.26
CA PRO A 187 5.32 2.44 -16.85
C PRO A 187 6.58 1.66 -16.44
N LEU A 188 7.66 2.35 -16.02
CA LEU A 188 8.96 1.71 -15.77
C LEU A 188 9.49 1.93 -14.34
N ASN A 189 8.62 2.15 -13.36
CA ASN A 189 9.03 2.45 -11.98
C ASN A 189 9.75 1.31 -11.25
N ASN A 190 9.49 0.04 -11.59
CA ASN A 190 10.12 -1.13 -10.96
C ASN A 190 10.47 -2.21 -11.99
N THR A 191 11.47 -1.94 -12.82
CA THR A 191 11.85 -2.77 -13.96
C THR A 191 12.19 -4.22 -13.63
N GLU A 192 12.71 -4.49 -12.43
CA GLU A 192 13.09 -5.85 -12.00
C GLU A 192 11.88 -6.76 -11.81
N SER A 193 10.74 -6.19 -11.39
CA SER A 193 9.50 -6.93 -11.18
C SER A 193 8.65 -7.08 -12.44
N ILE A 194 8.94 -6.35 -13.52
CA ILE A 194 8.06 -6.31 -14.70
C ILE A 194 8.04 -7.67 -15.42
N CYS A 195 6.85 -8.22 -15.60
CA CYS A 195 6.58 -9.35 -16.48
C CYS A 195 6.41 -8.86 -17.92
N LYS A 196 7.53 -8.70 -18.65
CA LYS A 196 7.52 -8.20 -20.04
C LYS A 196 6.54 -8.94 -20.97
N PRO A 197 6.43 -10.29 -20.94
CA PRO A 197 5.50 -10.99 -21.84
C PRO A 197 4.02 -10.70 -21.56
N ALA A 198 3.68 -10.38 -20.31
CA ALA A 198 2.31 -10.05 -19.92
C ALA A 198 2.02 -8.53 -19.98
N SER A 199 3.06 -7.70 -20.12
CA SER A 199 2.94 -6.26 -20.19
C SER A 199 2.69 -5.81 -21.62
N MET A 200 1.75 -4.89 -21.80
CA MET A 200 1.27 -4.43 -23.09
C MET A 200 1.40 -2.91 -23.21
N VAL A 201 1.62 -2.45 -24.45
CA VAL A 201 1.62 -1.03 -24.80
C VAL A 201 0.60 -0.79 -25.90
N PHE A 202 -0.17 0.28 -25.75
CA PHE A 202 -1.18 0.71 -26.70
C PHE A 202 -0.61 1.82 -27.56
N CYS A 203 -0.73 1.68 -28.88
CA CYS A 203 -0.24 2.65 -29.84
C CYS A 203 -1.36 3.15 -30.75
N TYR A 204 -1.28 4.42 -31.15
CA TYR A 204 -2.08 5.02 -32.23
C TYR A 204 -1.12 5.58 -33.28
N LYS A 205 -1.15 5.04 -34.50
CA LYS A 205 -0.22 5.43 -35.59
C LYS A 205 1.23 5.52 -35.10
N GLU A 206 1.72 4.43 -34.50
CA GLU A 206 3.08 4.27 -33.90
C GLU A 206 3.38 5.07 -32.63
N ARG A 207 2.52 6.02 -32.24
CA ARG A 207 2.67 6.77 -30.98
C ARG A 207 2.09 5.98 -29.82
N VAL A 208 2.83 5.86 -28.72
CA VAL A 208 2.35 5.29 -27.46
C VAL A 208 1.25 6.19 -26.88
N VAL A 209 0.07 5.61 -26.68
CA VAL A 209 -1.14 6.27 -26.12
C VAL A 209 -1.60 5.63 -24.81
N GLY A 210 -0.90 4.60 -24.33
CA GLY A 210 -1.17 4.00 -23.04
C GLY A 210 -0.36 2.73 -22.82
N TRP A 211 -0.50 2.14 -21.63
CA TRP A 211 0.15 0.88 -21.28
C TRP A 211 -0.65 0.11 -20.23
N ASN A 212 -0.39 -1.20 -20.20
CA ASN A 212 -0.69 -2.06 -19.08
C ASN A 212 0.59 -2.77 -18.64
N ILE A 213 1.16 -2.36 -17.52
CA ILE A 213 2.39 -2.94 -16.98
C ILE A 213 2.03 -3.93 -15.89
N VAL A 214 2.55 -5.14 -16.06
CA VAL A 214 2.23 -6.28 -15.20
C VAL A 214 3.45 -6.62 -14.37
N SER A 215 3.28 -6.72 -13.07
CA SER A 215 4.37 -7.04 -12.13
C SER A 215 4.30 -8.50 -11.69
N LYS A 216 5.45 -9.12 -11.47
CA LYS A 216 5.57 -10.41 -10.79
C LYS A 216 5.61 -10.17 -9.29
N ILE A 217 4.62 -10.71 -8.56
CA ILE A 217 4.53 -10.59 -7.09
C ILE A 217 4.82 -11.93 -6.38
N GLY A 218 5.22 -12.94 -7.14
CA GLY A 218 5.62 -14.27 -6.69
C GLY A 218 5.98 -15.16 -7.88
N ALA A 219 6.42 -16.39 -7.61
CA ALA A 219 6.78 -17.34 -8.67
C ALA A 219 5.61 -17.63 -9.64
N GLU A 220 4.38 -17.66 -9.12
CA GLU A 220 3.17 -18.03 -9.87
C GLU A 220 2.08 -16.96 -9.83
N LYS A 221 2.42 -15.72 -9.46
CA LYS A 221 1.45 -14.63 -9.32
C LYS A 221 1.87 -13.38 -10.08
N LEU A 222 0.95 -12.88 -10.89
CA LEU A 222 1.04 -11.61 -11.60
C LEU A 222 0.07 -10.61 -10.99
N GLU A 223 0.47 -9.34 -10.98
CA GLU A 223 -0.35 -8.23 -10.53
C GLU A 223 -0.58 -7.26 -11.70
N TYR A 224 -1.86 -6.98 -11.97
CA TYR A 224 -2.31 -6.04 -13.00
C TYR A 224 -2.86 -4.79 -12.30
N ASN A 225 -1.99 -3.83 -11.97
CA ASN A 225 -2.37 -2.62 -11.23
C ASN A 225 -1.91 -1.31 -11.90
N ASN A 226 -1.21 -1.39 -13.02
CA ASN A 226 -0.68 -0.24 -13.75
C ASN A 226 -1.26 -0.22 -15.18
N LEU A 227 -2.52 0.21 -15.30
CA LEU A 227 -3.19 0.49 -16.56
C LEU A 227 -3.36 2.01 -16.67
N TYR A 228 -2.86 2.62 -17.74
CA TYR A 228 -2.97 4.05 -17.97
C TYR A 228 -3.18 4.33 -19.46
N ILE A 229 -4.07 5.26 -19.76
CA ILE A 229 -4.40 5.73 -21.12
C ILE A 229 -4.26 7.25 -21.11
N LEU A 230 -3.59 7.79 -22.13
CA LEU A 230 -3.25 9.21 -22.28
C LEU A 230 -4.36 10.06 -22.90
#